data_AF-A0A7R9LY68-F1
#
_entry.id   AF-A0A7R9LY68-F1
#
_cell.length_a   1.000
_cell.length_b   1.000
_cell.length_c   1.000
_cell.angle_alpha   90.00
_cell.angle_beta   90.00
_cell.angle_gamma   90.00
#
_symmetry.space_group_name_H-M   'P 1'
#
loop_
_entity.id
_entity.type
_entity.pdbx_description
1 polymer ?
#
loop_
_entity_poly.entity_id
_entity_poly.type
_entity_poly.pdbx_seq_one_letter_code
_entity_poly.pdbx_strand_id
1 'polypeptide(L)'
;MNGPIGHCSESSAILDEPPSRSSAWRFFFNTSQNPLDGYTNCGGFDTQWNLNQGKCGVCGDPYNAPVHKHRWVIPTKDNDVIYAFRVKLPVGLTCERCVFQWTWITNERAGDKQTTHKACADVKIIN
;
A
#
# COMPACT_ATOMS: atom_id res chain seq x y z
N MET A 1 -3.28 16.77 14.58
CA MET A 1 -2.41 15.62 14.27
C MET A 1 -2.79 15.13 12.88
N ASN A 2 -1.85 15.19 11.94
CA ASN A 2 -2.07 14.83 10.54
C ASN A 2 -2.17 13.29 10.45
N GLY A 3 -3.11 12.78 9.65
CA GLY A 3 -3.28 11.34 9.42
C GLY A 3 -2.44 10.86 8.25
N PRO A 4 -2.36 9.54 7.98
CA PRO A 4 -1.62 9.01 6.84
C PRO A 4 -1.96 9.68 5.51
N ILE A 5 -0.94 9.95 4.71
CA ILE A 5 -0.99 10.65 3.42
C ILE A 5 -0.52 9.69 2.32
N GLY A 6 -1.28 9.61 1.23
CA GLY A 6 -0.88 8.88 0.02
C GLY A 6 -1.19 9.65 -1.26
N HIS A 7 -0.35 9.44 -2.27
CA HIS A 7 -0.52 9.95 -3.64
C HIS A 7 -0.98 8.82 -4.56
N CYS A 8 -2.10 9.01 -5.25
CA CYS A 8 -2.70 7.97 -6.07
C CYS A 8 -3.04 8.49 -7.46
N SER A 9 -2.79 7.65 -8.46
CA SER A 9 -3.28 7.79 -9.83
C SER A 9 -3.75 6.41 -10.33
N GLU A 10 -4.17 6.36 -11.59
CA GLU A 10 -4.53 5.12 -12.28
C GLU A 10 -3.33 4.17 -12.45
N SER A 11 -2.12 4.73 -12.59
CA SER A 11 -0.91 3.97 -12.92
C SER A 11 0.10 3.87 -11.77
N SER A 12 -0.01 4.70 -10.74
CA SER A 12 0.95 4.81 -9.64
C SER A 12 0.26 5.11 -8.33
N ALA A 13 0.70 4.48 -7.23
CA ALA A 13 0.16 4.75 -5.91
C ALA A 13 1.26 4.63 -4.85
N ILE A 14 1.43 5.65 -4.02
CA ILE A 14 2.44 5.73 -2.97
C ILE A 14 1.80 6.07 -1.62
N LEU A 15 2.23 5.37 -0.56
CA LEU A 15 2.00 5.75 0.82
C LEU A 15 3.22 6.54 1.34
N ASP A 16 3.01 7.83 1.57
CA ASP A 16 4.06 8.80 1.93
C ASP A 16 4.18 8.99 3.43
N GLU A 17 3.05 9.03 4.14
CA GLU A 17 3.04 9.13 5.59
C GLU A 17 2.13 8.04 6.16
N PRO A 18 2.63 7.12 7.00
CA PRO A 18 4.05 6.83 7.21
C PRO A 18 4.74 6.33 5.92
N PRO A 19 6.02 6.67 5.67
CA PRO A 19 6.71 6.26 4.45
C PRO A 19 6.69 4.75 4.27
N SER A 20 6.21 4.28 3.14
CA SER A 20 6.27 2.86 2.80
C SER A 20 7.71 2.38 2.66
N ARG A 21 7.95 1.08 2.82
CA ARG A 21 9.26 0.43 2.63
C ARG A 21 9.86 0.71 1.26
N SER A 22 9.04 0.79 0.22
CA SER A 22 9.48 1.10 -1.15
C SER A 22 9.84 2.58 -1.33
N SER A 23 9.23 3.48 -0.55
CA SER A 23 9.38 4.93 -0.68
C SER A 23 10.25 5.57 0.41
N ALA A 24 10.69 4.80 1.42
CA ALA A 24 11.46 5.29 2.56
C ALA A 24 12.73 6.06 2.13
N TRP A 25 13.36 5.67 1.02
CA TRP A 25 14.52 6.36 0.47
C TRP A 25 14.24 7.83 0.08
N ARG A 26 12.99 8.18 -0.26
CA ARG A 26 12.57 9.56 -0.55
C ARG A 26 12.62 10.46 0.68
N PHE A 27 12.55 9.86 1.87
CA PHE A 27 12.52 10.54 3.17
C PHE A 27 13.83 10.38 3.94
N PHE A 28 14.94 10.16 3.23
CA PHE A 28 16.30 10.09 3.78
C PHE A 28 16.57 8.92 4.73
N PHE A 29 15.72 7.88 4.73
CA PHE A 29 16.05 6.63 5.40
C PHE A 29 17.18 5.91 4.65
N ASN A 30 18.07 5.26 5.41
CA ASN A 30 19.15 4.45 4.86
C ASN A 30 18.62 3.13 4.27
N THR A 31 18.03 3.22 3.08
CA THR A 31 17.42 2.13 2.32
C THR A 31 17.86 2.23 0.86
N SER A 32 17.84 1.11 0.14
CA SER A 32 18.14 1.11 -1.29
C SER A 32 17.12 1.98 -2.03
N GLN A 33 17.60 2.81 -2.96
CA GLN A 33 16.71 3.64 -3.78
C GLN A 33 15.85 2.75 -4.68
N ASN A 34 14.56 3.06 -4.73
CA ASN A 34 13.62 2.44 -5.65
C ASN A 34 12.88 3.54 -6.44
N PRO A 35 13.35 3.91 -7.64
CA PRO A 35 12.69 4.91 -8.48
C PRO A 35 11.28 4.52 -8.95
N LEU A 36 10.91 3.23 -8.83
CA LEU A 36 9.61 2.68 -9.22
C LEU A 36 8.72 2.36 -8.01
N ASP A 37 8.90 3.08 -6.91
CA ASP A 37 8.24 2.86 -5.63
C ASP A 37 6.72 3.09 -5.63
N GLY A 38 6.17 3.75 -6.67
CA GLY A 38 4.73 3.84 -6.92
C GLY A 38 4.13 2.68 -7.74
N TYR A 39 4.95 1.77 -8.25
CA TYR A 39 4.52 0.63 -9.08
C TYR A 39 4.35 -0.66 -8.28
N THR A 40 3.92 -0.56 -7.02
CA THR A 40 3.60 -1.71 -6.16
C THR A 40 2.20 -2.28 -6.48
N ASN A 41 1.98 -2.56 -7.77
CA ASN A 41 0.69 -2.84 -8.39
C ASN A 41 0.38 -4.34 -8.60
N CYS A 42 0.84 -5.19 -7.67
CA CYS A 42 0.67 -6.64 -7.72
C CYS A 42 1.34 -7.31 -8.94
N GLY A 43 2.32 -6.64 -9.56
CA GLY A 43 2.95 -7.07 -10.81
C GLY A 43 2.19 -6.68 -12.08
N GLY A 44 1.19 -5.80 -11.98
CA GLY A 44 0.34 -5.36 -13.08
C GLY A 44 -0.95 -6.18 -13.22
N PHE A 45 -1.91 -5.63 -13.97
CA PHE A 45 -3.26 -6.18 -14.12
C PHE A 45 -3.29 -7.64 -14.59
N ASP A 46 -2.55 -7.97 -15.67
CA ASP A 46 -2.56 -9.32 -16.23
C ASP A 46 -1.92 -10.33 -15.26
N THR A 47 -0.82 -9.94 -14.61
CA THR A 47 -0.18 -10.74 -13.57
C THR A 47 -1.14 -10.98 -12.41
N GLN A 48 -1.87 -9.95 -11.97
CA GLN A 48 -2.86 -10.07 -10.90
C GLN A 48 -4.02 -10.99 -11.30
N TRP A 49 -4.69 -10.73 -12.42
CA TRP A 49 -5.98 -11.34 -12.74
C TRP A 49 -5.88 -12.60 -13.61
N ASN A 50 -4.99 -12.61 -14.60
CA ASN A 50 -4.86 -13.74 -15.52
C ASN A 50 -3.94 -14.83 -14.97
N LEU A 51 -2.83 -14.44 -14.32
CA LEU A 51 -1.87 -15.39 -13.75
C LEU A 51 -2.19 -15.73 -12.28
N ASN A 52 -2.41 -14.71 -11.45
CA ASN A 52 -2.54 -14.87 -10.00
C ASN A 52 -3.99 -14.97 -9.50
N GLN A 53 -4.99 -15.05 -10.40
CA GLN A 53 -6.40 -15.23 -10.05
C GLN A 53 -6.92 -14.14 -9.09
N GLY A 54 -6.53 -12.89 -9.32
CA GLY A 54 -6.85 -11.72 -8.48
C GLY A 54 -5.96 -11.56 -7.25
N LYS A 55 -5.05 -12.49 -6.98
CA LYS A 55 -4.20 -12.46 -5.78
C LYS A 55 -3.06 -11.44 -5.92
N CYS A 56 -2.70 -10.86 -4.78
CA CYS A 56 -1.62 -9.90 -4.64
C CYS A 56 -0.77 -10.19 -3.41
N GLY A 57 0.52 -9.86 -3.49
CA GLY A 57 1.44 -9.84 -2.37
C GLY A 57 0.98 -8.86 -1.29
N VAL A 58 1.54 -9.00 -0.09
CA VAL A 58 1.15 -8.18 1.07
C VAL A 58 1.48 -6.71 0.84
N CYS A 59 2.67 -6.43 0.31
CA CYS A 59 3.17 -5.08 0.14
C CYS A 59 3.16 -4.63 -1.32
N GLY A 60 2.35 -5.27 -2.16
CA GLY A 60 2.15 -4.90 -3.57
C GLY A 60 3.01 -5.67 -4.55
N ASP A 61 3.77 -6.66 -4.09
CA ASP A 61 4.52 -7.58 -4.94
C ASP A 61 3.59 -8.51 -5.76
N PRO A 62 4.05 -9.04 -6.90
CA PRO A 62 3.36 -10.12 -7.60
C PRO A 62 3.13 -11.30 -6.65
N TYR A 63 1.92 -11.87 -6.63
CA TYR A 63 1.59 -12.97 -5.71
C TYR A 63 2.44 -14.24 -5.96
N ASN A 64 2.87 -14.44 -7.19
CA ASN A 64 3.78 -15.50 -7.62
C ASN A 64 5.26 -15.18 -7.36
N ALA A 65 5.61 -14.00 -6.86
CA ALA A 65 6.95 -13.72 -6.38
C ALA A 65 7.22 -14.44 -5.05
N PRO A 66 8.49 -14.68 -4.68
CA PRO A 66 8.84 -15.25 -3.37
C PRO A 66 8.19 -14.46 -2.23
N VAL A 67 7.40 -15.13 -1.38
CA VAL A 67 6.45 -14.49 -0.48
C VAL A 67 7.06 -14.18 0.90
N HIS A 68 6.89 -12.95 1.38
CA HIS A 68 6.84 -12.62 2.80
C HIS A 68 5.36 -12.43 3.23
N LYS A 69 4.83 -13.26 4.14
CA LYS A 69 3.39 -13.30 4.52
C LYS A 69 3.07 -12.37 5.70
N HIS A 70 1.88 -11.74 5.72
CA HIS A 70 0.91 -11.39 6.80
C HIS A 70 -0.10 -10.30 6.30
N ARG A 71 -1.40 -10.27 6.65
CA ARG A 71 -2.45 -9.41 5.99
C ARG A 71 -3.57 -8.90 6.93
N TRP A 72 -4.07 -7.66 6.72
CA TRP A 72 -5.38 -7.11 7.20
C TRP A 72 -5.98 -6.10 6.18
N VAL A 73 -7.32 -5.92 6.13
CA VAL A 73 -8.02 -5.05 5.14
C VAL A 73 -8.95 -4.05 5.83
N ILE A 74 -8.91 -2.78 5.43
CA ILE A 74 -9.86 -1.72 5.83
C ILE A 74 -10.49 -1.13 4.55
N PRO A 75 -11.82 -0.88 4.51
CA PRO A 75 -12.50 -0.29 3.34
C PRO A 75 -12.65 1.23 3.46
N THR A 76 -12.45 1.97 2.36
CA THR A 76 -12.84 3.40 2.26
C THR A 76 -13.31 3.76 0.86
N LYS A 77 -14.32 4.64 0.78
CA LYS A 77 -15.00 5.13 -0.45
C LYS A 77 -14.47 6.49 -0.92
N ASP A 78 -14.49 6.62 -2.26
CA ASP A 78 -14.57 7.78 -3.17
C ASP A 78 -13.58 8.97 -3.13
N ASN A 79 -12.97 9.15 -4.31
CA ASN A 79 -12.69 10.35 -5.12
C ASN A 79 -12.04 11.61 -4.52
N ASP A 80 -10.80 11.52 -4.05
CA ASP A 80 -9.90 12.69 -3.99
C ASP A 80 -8.42 12.35 -4.30
N VAL A 81 -7.64 13.33 -4.77
CA VAL A 81 -6.27 13.11 -5.34
C VAL A 81 -5.17 13.05 -4.28
N ILE A 82 -5.43 13.52 -3.05
CA ILE A 82 -4.60 13.29 -1.86
C ILE A 82 -5.54 12.82 -0.75
N TYR A 83 -5.38 11.60 -0.29
CA TYR A 83 -6.14 11.13 0.86
C TYR A 83 -5.31 11.28 2.13
N ALA A 84 -5.63 12.30 2.94
CA ALA A 84 -5.24 12.34 4.32
C ALA A 84 -6.27 11.55 5.15
N PHE A 85 -6.06 10.24 5.32
CA PHE A 85 -6.98 9.40 6.09
C PHE A 85 -6.66 9.51 7.58
N ARG A 86 -7.66 9.82 8.43
CA ARG A 86 -7.49 9.70 9.89
C ARG A 86 -7.98 8.34 10.35
N VAL A 87 -7.06 7.47 10.75
CA VAL A 87 -7.38 6.14 11.28
C VAL A 87 -7.39 6.21 12.81
N LYS A 88 -8.49 5.80 13.45
CA LYS A 88 -8.53 5.60 14.89
C LYS A 88 -7.99 4.20 15.21
N LEU A 89 -6.85 4.15 15.88
CA LEU A 89 -6.28 2.88 16.34
C LEU A 89 -7.16 2.28 17.46
N PRO A 90 -7.24 0.93 17.56
CA PRO A 90 -7.86 0.26 18.69
C PRO A 90 -7.29 0.75 20.02
N VAL A 91 -8.15 0.90 21.03
CA VAL A 91 -7.74 1.38 22.37
C VAL A 91 -6.75 0.37 22.98
N GLY A 92 -5.63 0.87 23.51
CA GLY A 92 -4.58 0.05 24.14
C GLY A 92 -3.67 -0.69 23.16
N LEU A 93 -3.78 -0.45 21.85
CA LEU A 93 -2.86 -1.00 20.88
C LEU A 93 -1.50 -0.31 21.02
N THR A 94 -0.49 -1.03 21.50
CA THR A 94 0.92 -0.61 21.47
C THR A 94 1.73 -1.62 20.65
N CYS A 95 2.76 -1.13 19.97
CA CYS A 95 3.57 -1.99 19.13
C CYS A 95 4.95 -1.39 18.87
N GLU A 96 6.00 -2.18 19.05
CA GLU A 96 7.38 -1.76 18.76
C GLU A 96 7.77 -1.90 17.30
N ARG A 97 7.22 -2.91 16.60
CA ARG A 97 7.54 -3.23 15.19
C ARG A 97 6.27 -3.67 14.47
N CYS A 98 5.49 -2.70 14.04
CA CYS A 98 4.23 -2.93 13.32
C CYS A 98 4.36 -2.59 11.84
N VAL A 99 3.50 -3.19 11.04
CA VAL A 99 3.38 -2.88 9.61
C VAL A 99 2.02 -2.26 9.38
N PHE A 100 2.01 -1.02 8.90
CA PHE A 100 0.82 -0.38 8.34
C PHE A 100 0.69 -0.80 6.88
N GLN A 101 -0.35 -1.59 6.57
CA GLN A 101 -0.65 -2.02 5.21
C GLN A 101 -1.66 -1.06 4.58
N TRP A 102 -1.26 -0.43 3.49
CA TRP A 102 -2.11 0.40 2.64
C TRP A 102 -2.52 -0.37 1.39
N THR A 103 -3.75 -0.17 0.92
CA THR A 103 -4.26 -0.74 -0.32
C THR A 103 -5.03 0.33 -1.07
N TRP A 104 -4.71 0.51 -2.34
CA TRP A 104 -5.42 1.35 -3.30
C TRP A 104 -5.94 0.46 -4.44
N ILE A 105 -7.20 0.62 -4.82
CA ILE A 105 -7.80 -0.12 -5.94
C ILE A 105 -8.25 0.93 -6.95
N THR A 106 -7.76 0.81 -8.19
CA THR A 106 -8.08 1.76 -9.26
C THR A 106 -9.53 1.59 -9.74
N ASN A 107 -10.01 2.50 -10.58
CA ASN A 107 -11.33 2.45 -11.20
C ASN A 107 -11.28 2.70 -12.73
N GLU A 108 -10.16 2.35 -13.36
CA GLU A 108 -9.85 2.68 -14.77
C GLU A 108 -10.50 1.70 -15.78
N ARG A 109 -10.83 0.47 -15.37
CA ARG A 109 -11.29 -0.60 -16.28
C ARG A 109 -12.79 -0.80 -16.20
N ALA A 110 -13.41 -1.18 -17.32
CA ALA A 110 -14.79 -1.65 -17.32
C ALA A 110 -14.89 -3.02 -16.63
N GLY A 111 -15.84 -3.15 -15.71
CA GLY A 111 -16.12 -4.40 -14.98
C GLY A 111 -15.49 -4.45 -13.57
N ASP A 112 -15.63 -5.61 -12.92
CA ASP A 112 -15.30 -5.76 -11.49
C ASP A 112 -13.79 -5.92 -11.21
N LYS A 113 -12.98 -6.14 -12.24
CA LYS A 113 -11.53 -6.37 -12.12
C LYS A 113 -10.78 -5.05 -12.29
N GLN A 114 -10.11 -4.63 -11.23
CA GLN A 114 -9.32 -3.39 -11.20
C GLN A 114 -7.87 -3.66 -10.80
N THR A 115 -6.97 -2.75 -11.16
CA THR A 115 -5.57 -2.81 -10.74
C THR A 115 -5.49 -2.50 -9.25
N THR A 116 -4.75 -3.32 -8.50
CA THR A 116 -4.56 -3.13 -7.06
C THR A 116 -3.13 -2.69 -6.77
N HIS A 117 -2.99 -1.62 -6.00
CA HIS A 117 -1.73 -1.20 -5.41
C HIS A 117 -1.74 -1.50 -3.91
N LYS A 118 -0.61 -1.93 -3.36
CA LYS A 118 -0.44 -2.09 -1.92
C LYS A 118 0.90 -1.54 -1.49
N ALA A 119 0.98 -1.06 -0.26
CA ALA A 119 2.25 -0.65 0.34
C ALA A 119 2.27 -1.02 1.83
N CYS A 120 3.47 -1.14 2.38
CA CYS A 120 3.70 -1.46 3.78
C CYS A 120 4.64 -0.41 4.37
N ALA A 121 4.31 0.17 5.51
CA ALA A 121 5.20 1.06 6.26
C ALA A 121 5.47 0.47 7.64
N ASP A 122 6.72 0.53 8.09
CA ASP A 122 7.10 0.10 9.43
C ASP A 122 6.81 1.22 10.44
N VAL A 123 5.99 0.94 11.45
CA VAL A 123 5.50 1.91 12.42
C VAL A 123 5.68 1.42 13.86
N LYS A 124 5.84 2.37 14.77
CA LYS A 124 5.74 2.17 16.21
C LYS A 124 4.46 2.83 16.70
N ILE A 125 3.65 2.09 17.45
CA ILE A 125 2.44 2.62 18.08
C ILE A 125 2.74 2.79 19.57
N ILE A 126 2.76 4.05 20.00
CA ILE A 126 2.93 4.46 21.40
C ILE A 126 1.59 4.93 21.95
N ASN A 127 1.32 4.59 23.22
CA ASN A 127 0.11 5.00 23.92
C ASN A 127 0.32 6.32 24.66
#